data_AF-A0A5R8WBA5-F1
#
_entry.id   AF-A0A5R8WBA5-F1
#
_cell.length_a   1.000
_cell.length_b   1.000
_cell.length_c   1.000
_cell.angle_alpha   90.00
_cell.angle_beta   90.00
_cell.angle_gamma   90.00
#
_symmetry.space_group_name_H-M   'P 1'
#
loop_
_entity.id
_entity.type
_entity.pdbx_description
1 polymer ?
#
loop_
_entity_poly.entity_id
_entity_poly.type
_entity_poly.pdbx_seq_one_letter_code
_entity_poly.pdbx_strand_id
1 'polypeptide(L)'
;MAVPDEHFASFRYALRSGKLSLASLFCDWSQELETWRRHYQLVLRLAPILTTAGLALDICGLLVEPQEHTFYTLAAVGVAIAGLVAYASAAFKLHNIISLGKELQAQQRMLAPYRI
;
A
#
# COMPACT_ATOMS: atom_id res chain seq x y z
N MET A 1 17.92 -6.39 10.05
CA MET A 1 18.13 -5.36 11.12
C MET A 1 17.03 -4.36 10.93
N ALA A 2 16.19 -4.12 11.94
CA ALA A 2 15.05 -3.23 11.79
C ALA A 2 15.53 -1.81 11.46
N VAL A 3 14.83 -1.10 10.57
CA VAL A 3 15.14 0.31 10.27
C VAL A 3 15.07 1.10 11.58
N PRO A 4 16.15 1.76 12.02
CA PRO A 4 16.13 2.58 13.23
C PRO A 4 15.03 3.65 13.13
N ASP A 5 14.36 3.97 14.24
CA ASP A 5 13.22 4.88 14.26
C ASP A 5 13.55 6.26 13.63
N GLU A 6 14.81 6.70 13.78
CA GLU A 6 15.36 7.93 13.20
C GLU A 6 15.36 7.91 11.66
N HIS A 7 15.54 6.73 11.04
CA HIS A 7 15.53 6.54 9.59
C HIS A 7 14.15 6.16 9.04
N PHE A 8 13.18 5.88 9.90
CA PHE A 8 11.84 5.49 9.51
C PHE A 8 11.07 6.61 8.79
N ALA A 9 11.38 7.88 9.10
CA ALA A 9 10.84 9.03 8.39
C ALA A 9 11.33 9.08 6.93
N SER A 10 12.64 8.86 6.71
CA SER A 10 13.24 8.80 5.38
C SER A 10 12.71 7.61 4.57
N PHE A 11 12.50 6.47 5.24
CA PHE A 11 11.88 5.30 4.63
C PHE A 11 10.43 5.56 4.20
N ARG A 12 9.60 6.19 5.04
CA ARG A 12 8.22 6.60 4.68
C ARG A 12 8.20 7.58 3.51
N TYR A 13 9.14 8.52 3.49
CA TYR A 13 9.29 9.44 2.36
C TYR A 13 9.66 8.70 1.07
N ALA A 14 10.57 7.73 1.14
CA ALA A 14 10.94 6.89 0.00
C ALA A 14 9.74 6.09 -0.52
N LEU A 15 8.98 5.44 0.36
CA LEU A 15 7.75 4.71 0.00
C LEU A 15 6.72 5.61 -0.71
N ARG A 16 6.57 6.85 -0.26
CA ARG A 16 5.62 7.81 -0.83
C ARG A 16 6.10 8.35 -2.19
N SER A 17 7.38 8.66 -2.31
CA SER A 17 7.97 9.33 -3.48
C SER A 17 8.48 8.36 -4.55
N GLY A 18 8.68 7.09 -4.21
CA GLY A 18 9.32 6.10 -5.09
C GLY A 18 10.82 6.33 -5.29
N LYS A 19 11.44 7.25 -4.53
CA LYS A 19 12.86 7.61 -4.66
C LYS A 19 13.64 7.13 -3.45
N LEU A 20 14.79 6.49 -3.68
CA LEU A 20 15.72 6.15 -2.61
C LEU A 20 16.27 7.41 -1.97
N SER A 21 16.14 7.49 -0.64
CA SER A 21 16.83 8.50 0.15
C SER A 21 18.28 8.05 0.39
N LEU A 22 19.19 9.02 0.52
CA LEU A 22 20.59 8.79 0.92
C LEU A 22 20.73 7.92 2.17
N ALA A 23 19.74 7.93 3.07
CA ALA A 23 19.72 7.08 4.26
C ALA A 23 19.76 5.57 3.94
N SER A 24 19.32 5.15 2.75
CA SER A 24 19.39 3.76 2.28
C SER A 24 20.80 3.23 2.06
N LEU A 25 21.79 4.12 1.90
CA LEU A 25 23.20 3.73 1.80
C LEU A 25 23.75 3.24 3.15
N PHE A 26 23.13 3.67 4.25
CA PHE A 26 23.59 3.42 5.62
C PHE A 26 22.74 2.38 6.36
N CYS A 27 21.59 2.00 5.82
CA CYS A 27 20.69 1.00 6.41
C CYS A 27 20.13 0.07 5.33
N ASP A 28 20.15 -1.23 5.60
CA ASP A 28 19.53 -2.21 4.72
C ASP A 28 18.00 -2.18 4.88
N TRP A 29 17.30 -1.66 3.88
CA TRP A 29 15.83 -1.58 3.87
C TRP A 29 15.15 -2.76 3.19
N SER A 30 15.91 -3.77 2.74
CA SER A 30 15.39 -4.89 1.94
C SER A 30 14.29 -5.67 2.68
N GLN A 31 14.49 -5.95 3.97
CA GLN A 31 13.54 -6.69 4.80
C GLN A 31 12.24 -5.91 5.02
N GLU A 32 12.33 -4.61 5.32
CA GLU A 32 11.18 -3.72 5.47
C GLU A 32 10.43 -3.53 4.15
N LEU A 33 11.13 -3.31 3.03
CA LEU A 33 10.54 -3.21 1.70
C LEU A 33 9.72 -4.46 1.36
N GLU A 34 10.25 -5.65 1.62
CA GLU A 34 9.54 -6.91 1.39
C GLU A 34 8.33 -7.07 2.32
N THR A 35 8.43 -6.61 3.57
CA THR A 35 7.31 -6.63 4.53
C THR A 35 6.17 -5.71 4.04
N TRP A 36 6.49 -4.48 3.63
CA TRP A 36 5.51 -3.55 3.09
C TRP A 36 4.96 -4.00 1.73
N ARG A 37 5.78 -4.64 0.90
CA ARG A 37 5.33 -5.24 -0.36
C ARG A 37 4.23 -6.26 -0.12
N ARG A 38 4.45 -7.21 0.80
CA ARG A 38 3.45 -8.22 1.16
C ARG A 38 2.20 -7.60 1.74
N HIS A 39 2.35 -6.57 2.57
CA HIS A 39 1.22 -5.82 3.11
C HIS A 39 0.37 -5.18 2.00
N TYR A 40 0.97 -4.43 1.07
CA TYR A 40 0.21 -3.82 -0.02
C TYR A 40 -0.36 -4.84 -1.00
N GLN A 41 0.31 -5.97 -1.24
CA GLN A 41 -0.25 -7.08 -2.02
C GLN A 41 -1.49 -7.68 -1.34
N LEU A 42 -1.47 -7.85 -0.02
CA LEU A 42 -2.64 -8.28 0.75
C LEU A 42 -3.77 -7.26 0.65
N VAL A 43 -3.46 -5.97 0.81
CA VAL A 43 -4.46 -4.89 0.66
C VAL A 43 -5.08 -4.90 -0.74
N LEU A 44 -4.27 -5.04 -1.80
CA LEU A 44 -4.76 -5.16 -3.18
C LEU A 44 -5.68 -6.35 -3.38
N ARG A 45 -5.43 -7.47 -2.68
CA ARG A 45 -6.27 -8.67 -2.76
C ARG A 45 -7.56 -8.55 -1.95
N LEU A 46 -7.49 -7.90 -0.77
CA LEU A 46 -8.62 -7.78 0.15
C LEU A 46 -9.53 -6.59 -0.16
N ALA A 47 -8.99 -5.49 -0.70
CA ALA A 47 -9.77 -4.30 -1.06
C ALA A 47 -10.99 -4.61 -1.94
N PRO A 48 -10.87 -5.35 -3.06
CA PRO A 48 -12.05 -5.68 -3.87
C PRO A 48 -13.04 -6.55 -3.10
N ILE A 49 -12.57 -7.53 -2.31
CA ILE A 49 -13.41 -8.43 -1.52
C ILE A 49 -14.24 -7.64 -0.50
N LEU A 50 -13.59 -6.75 0.26
CA LEU A 50 -14.25 -5.91 1.25
C LEU A 50 -15.22 -4.93 0.60
N THR A 51 -14.85 -4.35 -0.54
CA THR A 51 -15.72 -3.43 -1.30
C THR A 51 -16.97 -4.16 -1.78
N THR A 52 -16.81 -5.36 -2.36
CA THR A 52 -17.95 -6.18 -2.80
C THR A 52 -18.85 -6.62 -1.64
N ALA A 53 -18.27 -6.93 -0.48
CA ALA A 53 -19.02 -7.30 0.71
C ALA A 53 -19.84 -6.12 1.26
N GLY A 54 -19.24 -4.91 1.30
CA GLY A 54 -19.95 -3.69 1.69
C GLY A 54 -21.11 -3.37 0.74
N LEU A 55 -20.88 -3.43 -0.57
CA LEU A 55 -21.95 -3.24 -1.56
C LEU A 55 -23.07 -4.28 -1.42
N ALA A 56 -22.74 -5.54 -1.13
CA ALA A 56 -23.75 -6.58 -0.90
C ALA A 56 -24.61 -6.29 0.33
N LEU A 57 -24.01 -5.74 1.40
CA LEU A 57 -24.76 -5.31 2.60
C LEU A 57 -25.69 -4.15 2.28
N ASP A 58 -25.25 -3.17 1.49
CA ASP A 58 -26.08 -2.04 1.07
C ASP A 58 -27.26 -2.50 0.21
N ILE A 59 -27.04 -3.46 -0.70
CA ILE A 59 -28.11 -4.07 -1.52
C ILE A 59 -29.10 -4.85 -0.65
N CYS A 60 -28.61 -5.65 0.30
CA CYS A 60 -29.48 -6.36 1.24
C CYS A 60 -30.30 -5.39 2.10
N GLY A 61 -29.70 -4.31 2.59
CA GLY A 61 -30.41 -3.27 3.34
C GLY A 61 -31.51 -2.62 2.51
N LEU A 62 -31.22 -2.29 1.25
CA LEU A 62 -32.21 -1.76 0.31
C LEU A 62 -33.38 -2.72 0.05
N LEU A 63 -33.12 -4.03 -0.01
CA LEU A 63 -34.15 -5.07 -0.18
C LEU A 63 -35.07 -5.20 1.04
N VAL A 64 -34.54 -4.98 2.24
CA VAL A 64 -35.29 -5.08 3.50
C VAL A 64 -36.08 -3.80 3.77
N GLU A 65 -35.47 -2.64 3.54
CA GLU A 65 -36.06 -1.30 3.79
C GLU A 65 -35.97 -0.43 2.52
N PRO A 66 -36.84 -0.65 1.52
CA PRO A 66 -36.78 0.05 0.24
C PRO A 66 -37.10 1.54 0.32
N GLN A 67 -37.68 2.00 1.43
CA GLN A 67 -38.03 3.41 1.64
C GLN A 67 -36.77 4.27 1.84
N GLU A 68 -35.70 3.69 2.39
CA GLU A 68 -34.40 4.32 2.68
C GLU A 68 -33.42 4.26 1.49
N HIS A 69 -33.94 4.24 0.27
CA HIS A 69 -33.16 4.11 -0.96
C HIS A 69 -32.04 5.15 -1.11
N THR A 70 -32.27 6.38 -0.68
CA THR A 70 -31.27 7.46 -0.71
C THR A 70 -30.08 7.17 0.21
N PHE A 71 -30.33 6.63 1.40
CA PHE A 71 -29.29 6.27 2.36
C PHE A 71 -28.40 5.15 1.83
N TYR A 72 -28.99 4.04 1.39
CA TYR A 72 -28.23 2.88 0.90
C TYR A 72 -27.48 3.16 -0.39
N THR A 73 -28.01 3.99 -1.29
CA THR A 73 -27.29 4.40 -2.50
C THR A 73 -26.10 5.31 -2.17
N LEU A 74 -26.25 6.24 -1.22
CA LEU A 74 -25.14 7.09 -0.77
C LEU A 74 -24.05 6.26 -0.08
N ALA A 75 -24.44 5.30 0.76
CA ALA A 75 -23.55 4.36 1.43
C ALA A 75 -22.76 3.52 0.41
N ALA A 76 -23.46 2.94 -0.58
CA ALA A 76 -22.84 2.15 -1.64
C ALA A 76 -21.83 2.97 -2.47
N VAL A 77 -22.16 4.22 -2.80
CA VAL A 77 -21.21 5.14 -3.47
C VAL A 77 -20.01 5.41 -2.58
N GLY A 78 -20.21 5.63 -1.28
CA GLY A 78 -19.13 5.82 -0.31
C GLY A 78 -18.19 4.61 -0.22
N VAL A 79 -18.75 3.41 -0.13
CA VAL A 79 -18.00 2.13 -0.12
C VAL A 79 -17.21 1.96 -1.43
N ALA A 80 -17.83 2.23 -2.57
CA ALA A 80 -17.17 2.14 -3.87
C ALA A 80 -16.00 3.12 -4.00
N ILE A 81 -16.17 4.38 -3.58
CA ILE A 81 -15.10 5.39 -3.60
C ILE A 81 -13.97 4.98 -2.64
N ALA A 82 -14.30 4.58 -1.42
CA ALA A 82 -13.30 4.14 -0.43
C ALA A 82 -12.50 2.94 -0.94
N GLY A 83 -13.18 1.95 -1.52
CA GLY A 83 -12.57 0.78 -2.14
C GLY A 83 -11.63 1.15 -3.28
N LEU A 84 -12.06 2.04 -4.18
CA LEU A 84 -11.24 2.52 -5.30
C LEU A 84 -9.99 3.27 -4.82
N VAL A 85 -10.13 4.16 -3.84
CA VAL A 85 -9.00 4.92 -3.26
C VAL A 85 -8.01 3.98 -2.57
N ALA A 86 -8.50 3.01 -1.79
CA ALA A 86 -7.66 2.01 -1.13
C ALA A 86 -6.89 1.17 -2.17
N TYR A 87 -7.57 0.71 -3.22
CA TYR A 87 -6.95 -0.05 -4.31
C TYR A 87 -5.90 0.76 -5.06
N ALA A 88 -6.26 1.97 -5.52
CA ALA A 88 -5.36 2.84 -6.27
C ALA A 88 -4.12 3.24 -5.47
N SER A 89 -4.30 3.58 -4.19
CA SER A 89 -3.18 3.93 -3.31
C SER A 89 -2.27 2.74 -3.03
N ALA A 90 -2.82 1.54 -2.83
CA ALA A 90 -2.03 0.32 -2.65
C ALA A 90 -1.28 -0.06 -3.93
N ALA A 91 -1.92 0.04 -5.11
CA ALA A 91 -1.29 -0.19 -6.41
C ALA A 91 -0.10 0.75 -6.63
N PHE A 92 -0.31 2.05 -6.40
CA PHE A 92 0.73 3.07 -6.55
C PHE A 92 1.91 2.83 -5.61
N LYS A 93 1.64 2.58 -4.32
CA LYS A 93 2.69 2.30 -3.33
C LYS A 93 3.43 0.99 -3.62
N LEU A 94 2.74 -0.04 -4.10
CA LEU A 94 3.37 -1.30 -4.50
C LEU A 94 4.31 -1.09 -5.70
N HIS A 95 3.91 -0.28 -6.67
CA HIS A 95 4.77 0.09 -7.80
C HIS A 95 6.04 0.77 -7.33
N ASN A 96 5.91 1.76 -6.44
CA ASN A 96 7.05 2.46 -5.85
C ASN A 96 7.98 1.51 -5.09
N ILE A 97 7.43 0.59 -4.28
CA ILE A 97 8.21 -0.43 -3.55
C ILE A 97 9.00 -1.32 -4.50
N ILE A 98 8.40 -1.76 -5.61
CA ILE A 98 9.09 -2.59 -6.61
C ILE A 98 10.24 -1.80 -7.27
N SER A 99 10.01 -0.52 -7.61
CA SER A 99 11.04 0.36 -8.17
C SER A 99 12.20 0.54 -7.19
N LEU A 100 11.89 0.92 -5.94
CA LEU A 100 12.86 1.07 -4.85
C LEU A 100 13.65 -0.21 -4.61
N GLY A 101 13.00 -1.39 -4.63
CA GLY A 101 13.67 -2.67 -4.47
C GLY A 101 14.70 -2.96 -5.56
N LYS A 102 14.40 -2.60 -6.82
CA LYS A 102 15.34 -2.74 -7.95
C LYS A 102 16.53 -1.79 -7.80
N GLU A 103 16.29 -0.54 -7.46
CA GLU A 103 17.37 0.44 -7.26
C GLU A 103 18.25 0.09 -6.05
N LEU A 104 17.66 -0.38 -4.95
CA LEU A 104 18.40 -0.78 -3.75
C LEU A 104 19.25 -2.03 -4.03
N GLN A 105 18.73 -2.98 -4.80
CA GLN A 105 19.51 -4.13 -5.27
C GLN A 105 20.66 -3.71 -6.19
N ALA A 106 20.46 -2.71 -7.05
CA ALA A 106 21.52 -2.15 -7.89
C ALA A 106 22.61 -1.46 -7.05
N GLN A 107 22.23 -0.64 -6.07
CA GLN A 107 23.17 0.00 -5.14
C GLN A 107 23.96 -1.05 -4.34
N GLN A 108 23.31 -2.08 -3.80
CA GLN A 108 23.98 -3.15 -3.09
C GLN A 108 24.99 -3.90 -3.96
N ARG A 109 24.70 -4.14 -5.25
CA ARG A 109 25.67 -4.74 -6.18
C ARG A 109 26.87 -3.83 -6.45
N MET A 110 26.66 -2.52 -6.54
CA MET A 110 27.76 -1.56 -6.75
C MET A 110 28.63 -1.39 -5.49
N LEU A 111 28.04 -1.52 -4.31
CA LEU A 111 28.72 -1.38 -3.01
C LEU A 111 29.29 -2.70 -2.48
N ALA A 112 28.87 -3.85 -3.03
CA ALA A 112 29.40 -5.17 -2.70
C ALA A 112 30.95 -5.26 -2.70
N PRO A 113 31.68 -4.68 -3.68
CA PRO A 113 33.15 -4.71 -3.65
C PRO A 113 33.81 -3.80 -2.59
N TYR A 114 33.05 -2.91 -1.94
CA TYR A 114 33.57 -1.95 -0.95
C TYR A 114 33.10 -2.23 0.49
N ARG A 115 32.29 -3.28 0.70
CA ARG A 115 31.93 -3.78 2.03
C ARG A 115 33.09 -4.65 2.55
N ILE A 116 33.93 -4.07 3.39
CA ILE A 116 34.94 -4.76 4.21
C ILE A 116 34.29 -5.21 5.51
#